data_AF-A0A225WBW3-F1
#
_entry.id   AF-A0A225WBW3-F1
#
_cell.length_a   1.000
_cell.length_b   1.000
_cell.length_c   1.000
_cell.angle_alpha   90.00
_cell.angle_beta   90.00
_cell.angle_gamma   90.00
#
_symmetry.space_group_name_H-M   'P 1'
#
loop_
_entity.id
_entity.type
_entity.pdbx_description
1 polymer ?
#
loop_
_entity_poly.entity_id
_entity_poly.type
_entity_poly.pdbx_seq_one_letter_code
_entity_poly.pdbx_strand_id
1 'polypeptide(L)'
;MRLFHIVLLVVAYHTCIHALTHDTISIKTPQSRTTTKKLIRTESTNLDSIDGKVGTEERASPSKLLDIDKKTWSMVKFDNKLSNKIWAAAGKNPEKLFKYFRLDRAGENIDEKRKIIHWFRFARDYRAAKGIHWLPDYKIYSILSGTSEAKRALLFQSLKEIPDVKDLATIMQNYQFKLWIDRGEIPGTVATMMRIPKSKPLNTEFNPSYKILEDFTKEFTGKKLTRSTTMR
;
A
#
# COMPACT_ATOMS: atom_id res chain seq x y z
N MET A 1 32.74 11.84 20.58
CA MET A 1 33.24 10.47 20.85
C MET A 1 32.21 9.33 20.76
N ARG A 2 30.97 9.53 20.26
CA ARG A 2 30.01 8.41 20.06
C ARG A 2 29.96 7.83 18.63
N LEU A 3 30.61 8.50 17.67
CA LEU A 3 30.67 8.02 16.27
C LEU A 3 31.75 6.95 16.05
N PHE A 4 32.84 6.99 16.81
CA PHE A 4 33.96 6.04 16.69
C PHE A 4 33.63 4.62 17.20
N HIS A 5 32.68 4.49 18.13
CA HIS A 5 32.28 3.17 18.66
C HIS A 5 31.37 2.39 17.69
N ILE A 6 30.60 3.08 16.84
CA ILE A 6 29.73 2.42 15.85
C ILE A 6 30.57 1.87 14.69
N VAL A 7 31.62 2.59 14.28
CA VAL A 7 32.51 2.14 13.19
C VAL A 7 33.33 0.91 13.61
N LEU A 8 33.78 0.83 14.88
CA LEU A 8 34.52 -0.32 15.39
C LEU A 8 33.68 -1.62 15.43
N LEU A 9 32.38 -1.53 15.71
CA LEU A 9 31.48 -2.69 15.74
C LEU A 9 31.17 -3.24 14.34
N VAL A 10 31.18 -2.40 13.30
CA VAL A 10 30.94 -2.84 11.91
C VAL A 10 32.17 -3.54 11.32
N VAL A 11 33.38 -3.10 11.66
CA VAL A 11 34.62 -3.73 11.19
C VAL A 11 34.83 -5.12 11.80
N ALA A 12 34.51 -5.32 13.08
CA ALA A 12 34.62 -6.62 13.75
C ALA A 12 33.67 -7.68 13.15
N TYR A 13 32.49 -7.27 12.65
CA TYR A 13 31.55 -8.18 12.01
C TYR A 13 32.01 -8.65 10.62
N HIS A 14 32.73 -7.81 9.86
CA HIS A 14 33.25 -8.18 8.54
C HIS A 14 34.47 -9.11 8.63
N THR A 15 35.33 -8.94 9.63
CA THR A 15 36.48 -9.85 9.83
C THR A 15 36.06 -11.23 10.31
N CYS A 16 34.92 -11.36 10.98
CA CYS A 16 34.44 -12.64 11.50
C CYS A 16 33.83 -13.56 10.42
N ILE A 17 33.37 -13.00 9.29
CA ILE A 17 32.81 -13.79 8.16
C ILE A 17 33.94 -14.37 7.28
N HIS A 18 35.05 -13.66 7.14
CA HIS A 18 36.20 -14.15 6.34
C HIS A 18 37.02 -15.26 7.02
N ALA A 19 36.88 -15.45 8.33
CA ALA A 19 37.59 -16.51 9.08
C ALA A 19 36.87 -17.87 9.09
N LEU A 20 35.68 -17.98 8.50
CA LEU A 20 34.87 -19.21 8.51
C LEU A 20 34.84 -19.97 7.17
N THR A 21 35.65 -19.57 6.18
CA THR A 21 35.70 -20.22 4.85
C THR A 21 36.95 -21.06 4.58
N HIS A 22 37.86 -21.20 5.54
CA HIS A 22 38.98 -22.14 5.46
C HIS A 22 38.99 -22.99 6.73
N ASP A 23 38.32 -24.13 6.70
CA ASP A 23 38.90 -25.40 7.15
C ASP A 23 37.90 -26.55 6.96
N THR A 24 38.22 -27.38 5.98
CA THR A 24 37.63 -28.68 5.73
C THR A 24 38.30 -29.77 6.57
N ILE A 25 37.51 -30.80 6.95
CA ILE A 25 37.89 -32.18 7.35
C ILE A 25 38.02 -32.46 8.86
N SER A 26 37.07 -33.24 9.43
CA SER A 26 37.25 -34.67 9.73
C SER A 26 36.28 -35.16 10.80
N ILE A 27 35.57 -36.24 10.49
CA ILE A 27 34.66 -36.98 11.39
C ILE A 27 35.48 -37.85 12.35
N LYS A 28 35.22 -37.77 13.67
CA LYS A 28 35.28 -38.91 14.62
C LYS A 28 34.34 -38.67 15.82
N THR A 29 33.48 -39.64 16.10
CA THR A 29 32.70 -39.82 17.35
C THR A 29 33.56 -40.61 18.36
N PRO A 30 33.48 -40.36 19.68
CA PRO A 30 32.66 -41.21 20.55
C PRO A 30 31.91 -40.50 21.70
N GLN A 31 31.10 -41.29 22.39
CA GLN A 31 29.98 -41.03 23.31
C GLN A 31 30.27 -40.40 24.71
N SER A 32 29.26 -39.62 25.16
CA SER A 32 28.58 -39.59 26.49
C SER A 32 29.26 -38.94 27.73
N ARG A 33 28.75 -37.79 28.20
CA ARG A 33 27.80 -37.65 29.35
C ARG A 33 27.54 -36.17 29.71
N THR A 34 26.24 -35.87 29.84
CA THR A 34 25.54 -34.91 30.71
C THR A 34 26.28 -33.71 31.31
N THR A 35 25.80 -32.48 31.04
CA THR A 35 25.16 -31.60 32.05
C THR A 35 24.48 -30.39 31.38
N THR A 36 23.23 -30.20 31.79
CA THR A 36 22.24 -29.21 31.40
C THR A 36 22.71 -27.76 31.51
N LYS A 37 22.60 -26.99 30.42
CA LYS A 37 22.22 -25.56 30.45
C LYS A 37 21.20 -25.29 29.36
N LYS A 38 19.94 -25.22 29.80
CA LYS A 38 18.74 -24.89 29.03
C LYS A 38 18.87 -23.44 28.55
N LEU A 39 19.40 -23.24 27.34
CA LEU A 39 19.37 -21.96 26.64
C LEU A 39 18.14 -21.97 25.73
N ILE A 40 17.23 -21.03 25.97
CA ILE A 40 16.01 -20.85 25.17
C ILE A 40 16.43 -20.59 23.72
N ARG A 41 16.12 -21.54 22.83
CA ARG A 41 16.25 -21.38 21.39
C ARG A 41 15.22 -20.33 20.96
N THR A 42 15.68 -19.13 20.65
CA THR A 42 14.90 -18.16 19.88
C THR A 42 14.81 -18.70 18.47
N GLU A 43 13.74 -19.43 18.19
CA GLU A 43 13.32 -19.77 16.85
C GLU A 43 12.91 -18.46 16.17
N SER A 44 13.69 -18.04 15.18
CA SER A 44 13.32 -16.99 14.25
C SER A 44 12.09 -17.48 13.48
N THR A 45 10.90 -17.19 14.01
CA THR A 45 9.66 -17.40 13.29
C THR A 45 9.70 -16.48 12.07
N ASN A 46 9.78 -17.11 10.90
CA ASN A 46 9.57 -16.48 9.61
C ASN A 46 8.27 -15.66 9.68
N LEU A 47 8.42 -14.33 9.70
CA LEU A 47 7.32 -13.37 9.77
C LEU A 47 6.70 -13.11 8.39
N ASP A 48 6.71 -14.12 7.51
CA ASP A 48 6.29 -14.01 6.11
C ASP A 48 5.00 -14.78 5.79
N SER A 49 4.33 -15.31 6.81
CA SER A 49 3.09 -16.09 6.66
C SER A 49 2.00 -15.67 7.65
N ILE A 50 1.52 -14.43 7.52
CA ILE A 50 0.18 -14.07 7.99
C ILE A 50 -0.66 -13.68 6.77
N ASP A 51 -0.88 -14.64 5.88
CA ASP A 51 -1.99 -14.62 4.93
C ASP A 51 -3.09 -15.50 5.50
N GLY A 52 -3.76 -14.99 6.54
CA GLY A 52 -4.99 -15.57 7.04
C GLY A 52 -6.09 -15.27 6.03
N LYS A 53 -6.50 -16.28 5.27
CA LYS A 53 -7.71 -16.28 4.44
C LYS A 53 -8.90 -15.96 5.35
N VAL A 54 -9.35 -14.69 5.32
CA VAL A 54 -10.58 -14.27 6.00
C VAL A 54 -11.76 -14.64 5.11
N GLY A 55 -12.60 -15.53 5.61
CA GLY A 55 -13.81 -16.01 4.94
C GLY A 55 -14.87 -14.92 4.79
N THR A 56 -15.44 -14.91 3.58
CA THR A 56 -16.84 -14.61 3.23
C THR A 56 -17.50 -13.42 3.91
N GLU A 57 -17.51 -12.29 3.19
CA GLU A 57 -18.76 -11.65 2.75
C GLU A 57 -18.47 -10.68 1.60
N GLU A 58 -19.03 -11.02 0.44
CA GLU A 58 -18.96 -10.29 -0.82
C GLU A 58 -19.89 -9.08 -0.75
N ARG A 59 -19.49 -8.05 -0.01
CA ARG A 59 -19.99 -6.68 -0.19
C ARG A 59 -18.79 -5.74 -0.18
N ALA A 60 -18.73 -4.87 -1.18
CA ALA A 60 -17.73 -3.82 -1.30
C ALA A 60 -17.96 -2.77 -0.20
N SER A 61 -17.60 -3.12 1.04
CA SER A 61 -17.66 -2.21 2.17
C SER A 61 -16.29 -1.51 2.31
N PRO A 62 -16.25 -0.16 2.25
CA PRO A 62 -15.02 0.65 2.23
C PRO A 62 -14.26 0.56 3.56
N SER A 63 -14.89 0.03 4.60
CA SER A 63 -14.30 -0.26 5.90
C SER A 63 -13.24 -1.37 5.85
N LYS A 64 -13.24 -2.25 4.82
CA LYS A 64 -12.33 -3.41 4.77
C LYS A 64 -10.86 -3.03 4.92
N LEU A 65 -10.39 -2.02 4.19
CA LEU A 65 -8.99 -1.57 4.29
C LEU A 65 -8.68 -0.87 5.61
N LEU A 66 -9.62 -0.09 6.14
CA LEU A 66 -9.48 0.53 7.45
C LEU A 66 -9.43 -0.53 8.56
N ASP A 67 -10.26 -1.56 8.49
CA ASP A 67 -10.30 -2.67 9.45
C ASP A 67 -9.02 -3.50 9.37
N ILE A 68 -8.54 -3.78 8.16
CA ILE A 68 -7.23 -4.39 7.94
C ILE A 68 -6.15 -3.52 8.59
N ASP A 69 -6.15 -2.20 8.38
CA ASP A 69 -5.17 -1.30 9.00
C ASP A 69 -5.26 -1.33 10.52
N LYS A 70 -6.46 -1.19 11.11
CA LYS A 70 -6.70 -1.22 12.56
C LYS A 70 -6.23 -2.53 13.19
N LYS A 71 -6.47 -3.66 12.52
CA LYS A 71 -6.00 -5.00 12.95
C LYS A 71 -4.49 -5.19 12.77
N THR A 72 -3.79 -4.32 12.05
CA THR A 72 -2.32 -4.41 11.94
C THR A 72 -1.69 -4.12 13.28
N TRP A 73 -0.82 -5.01 13.73
CA TRP A 73 -0.12 -4.85 14.99
C TRP A 73 0.81 -3.61 15.00
N SER A 74 0.92 -2.93 16.14
CA SER A 74 1.64 -1.65 16.25
C SER A 74 3.12 -1.77 15.84
N MET A 75 3.80 -2.85 16.21
CA MET A 75 5.21 -3.08 15.84
C MET A 75 5.38 -3.18 14.33
N VAL A 76 4.47 -3.89 13.65
CA VAL A 76 4.46 -3.98 12.17
C VAL A 76 4.23 -2.62 11.53
N LYS A 77 3.34 -1.78 12.09
CA LYS A 77 3.14 -0.41 11.61
C LYS A 77 4.40 0.44 11.78
N PHE A 78 5.09 0.30 12.91
CA PHE A 78 6.33 1.01 13.19
C PHE A 78 7.46 0.60 12.24
N ASP A 79 7.66 -0.71 12.04
CA ASP A 79 8.67 -1.25 11.14
C ASP A 79 8.43 -0.84 9.69
N ASN A 80 7.17 -0.91 9.23
CA ASN A 80 6.78 -0.43 7.91
C ASN A 80 7.01 1.08 7.76
N LYS A 81 6.67 1.88 8.77
CA LYS A 81 6.89 3.33 8.76
C LYS A 81 8.38 3.67 8.69
N LEU A 82 9.23 2.95 9.42
CA LEU A 82 10.68 3.14 9.38
C LEU A 82 11.24 2.72 8.02
N SER A 83 10.86 1.54 7.55
CA SER A 83 11.28 1.00 6.24
C SER A 83 10.88 1.94 5.10
N ASN A 84 9.66 2.46 5.11
CA ASN A 84 9.18 3.42 4.11
C ASN A 84 10.02 4.68 4.03
N LYS A 85 10.34 5.29 5.17
CA LYS A 85 11.18 6.49 5.21
C LYS A 85 12.58 6.21 4.67
N ILE A 86 13.17 5.07 5.04
CA ILE A 86 14.49 4.67 4.55
C ILE A 86 14.45 4.43 3.04
N TRP A 87 13.48 3.64 2.56
CA TRP A 87 13.33 3.34 1.14
C TRP A 87 13.03 4.58 0.30
N ALA A 88 12.22 5.52 0.82
CA ALA A 88 11.91 6.79 0.19
C ALA A 88 13.16 7.67 0.08
N ALA A 89 13.92 7.81 1.17
CA ALA A 89 15.18 8.55 1.18
C ALA A 89 16.22 7.93 0.22
N ALA A 90 16.31 6.61 0.21
CA ALA A 90 17.16 5.85 -0.71
C ALA A 90 16.67 5.86 -2.17
N GLY A 91 15.50 6.45 -2.47
CA GLY A 91 14.99 6.55 -3.83
C GLY A 91 14.61 5.21 -4.45
N LYS A 92 14.18 4.22 -3.65
CA LYS A 92 13.69 2.93 -4.16
C LYS A 92 12.58 3.17 -5.19
N ASN A 93 12.65 2.46 -6.31
CA ASN A 93 11.69 2.64 -7.40
C ASN A 93 10.27 2.22 -6.96
N PRO A 94 9.26 3.12 -7.02
CA PRO A 94 7.90 2.83 -6.57
C PRO A 94 7.22 1.66 -7.30
N GLU A 95 7.47 1.50 -8.59
CA GLU A 95 6.91 0.41 -9.40
C GLU A 95 7.55 -0.93 -9.06
N LYS A 96 8.87 -0.96 -8.82
CA LYS A 96 9.56 -2.17 -8.35
C LYS A 96 9.04 -2.60 -6.98
N LEU A 97 8.78 -1.65 -6.08
CA LEU A 97 8.23 -1.94 -4.75
C LEU A 97 6.78 -2.46 -4.85
N PHE A 98 5.98 -1.91 -5.76
CA PHE A 98 4.62 -2.40 -6.03
C PHE A 98 4.61 -3.88 -6.47
N LYS A 99 5.52 -4.23 -7.39
CA LYS A 99 5.74 -5.61 -7.86
C LYS A 99 6.31 -6.51 -6.76
N TYR A 100 7.22 -6.01 -5.93
CA TYR A 100 7.75 -6.74 -4.78
C TYR A 100 6.63 -7.14 -3.79
N PHE A 101 5.64 -6.27 -3.62
CA PHE A 101 4.44 -6.58 -2.84
C PHE A 101 3.41 -7.47 -3.56
N ARG A 102 3.69 -7.87 -4.80
CA ARG A 102 2.81 -8.67 -5.68
C ARG A 102 1.44 -8.02 -5.92
N LEU A 103 1.39 -6.68 -5.88
CA LEU A 103 0.16 -5.92 -6.09
C LEU A 103 -0.19 -5.80 -7.58
N ASP A 104 0.80 -5.95 -8.47
CA ASP A 104 0.65 -6.01 -9.93
C ASP A 104 -0.21 -7.19 -10.39
N ARG A 105 -0.26 -8.27 -9.59
CA ARG A 105 -1.04 -9.47 -9.88
C ARG A 105 -2.36 -9.53 -9.11
N ALA A 106 -2.64 -8.53 -8.27
CA ALA A 106 -3.82 -8.55 -7.41
C ALA A 106 -5.10 -8.22 -8.17
N GLY A 107 -5.02 -7.44 -9.24
CA GLY A 107 -6.17 -7.07 -10.07
C GLY A 107 -7.35 -6.55 -9.25
N GLU A 108 -8.52 -7.15 -9.45
CA GLU A 108 -9.75 -6.80 -8.73
C GLU A 108 -9.73 -7.11 -7.23
N ASN A 109 -8.72 -7.82 -6.72
CA ASN A 109 -8.56 -8.18 -5.30
C ASN A 109 -7.50 -7.33 -4.58
N ILE A 110 -7.09 -6.19 -5.17
CA ILE A 110 -6.02 -5.33 -4.63
C ILE A 110 -6.31 -4.78 -3.22
N ASP A 111 -7.57 -4.53 -2.91
CA ASP A 111 -8.06 -4.02 -1.63
C ASP A 111 -8.15 -5.10 -0.54
N GLU A 112 -8.01 -6.38 -0.90
CA GLU A 112 -7.82 -7.47 0.08
C GLU A 112 -6.38 -7.53 0.58
N LYS A 113 -5.43 -6.92 -0.15
CA LYS A 113 -4.01 -6.97 0.16
C LYS A 113 -3.62 -5.82 1.09
N ARG A 114 -3.36 -6.10 2.36
CA ARG A 114 -2.80 -5.13 3.35
C ARG A 114 -1.62 -4.32 2.79
N LYS A 115 -0.80 -4.93 1.93
CA LYS A 115 0.38 -4.32 1.31
C LYS A 115 0.05 -3.09 0.45
N ILE A 116 -1.19 -2.91 -0.03
CA ILE A 116 -1.57 -1.69 -0.77
C ILE A 116 -1.49 -0.45 0.13
N ILE A 117 -1.90 -0.56 1.39
CA ILE A 117 -1.82 0.53 2.37
C ILE A 117 -0.35 0.88 2.62
N HIS A 118 0.50 -0.14 2.75
CA HIS A 118 1.94 0.03 2.92
C HIS A 118 2.55 0.77 1.72
N TRP A 119 2.18 0.38 0.50
CA TRP A 119 2.65 1.04 -0.72
C TRP A 119 2.19 2.50 -0.84
N PHE A 120 0.95 2.82 -0.44
CA PHE A 120 0.47 4.21 -0.42
C PHE A 120 1.22 5.07 0.61
N ARG A 121 1.50 4.53 1.80
CA ARG A 121 2.36 5.19 2.79
C ARG A 121 3.76 5.45 2.22
N PHE A 122 4.33 4.46 1.54
CA PHE A 122 5.60 4.62 0.84
C PHE A 122 5.52 5.73 -0.22
N ALA A 123 4.50 5.74 -1.08
CA ALA A 123 4.35 6.73 -2.14
C ALA A 123 4.22 8.16 -1.58
N ARG A 124 3.49 8.32 -0.47
CA ARG A 124 3.42 9.58 0.28
C ARG A 124 4.79 10.01 0.78
N ASP A 125 5.51 9.12 1.47
CA ASP A 125 6.83 9.41 2.04
C ASP A 125 7.87 9.67 0.94
N TYR A 126 7.76 8.98 -0.20
CA TYR A 126 8.58 9.17 -1.39
C TYR A 126 8.37 10.57 -1.99
N ARG A 127 7.12 11.00 -2.16
CA ARG A 127 6.79 12.36 -2.61
C ARG A 127 7.29 13.42 -1.63
N ALA A 128 7.20 13.17 -0.33
CA ALA A 128 7.73 14.08 0.69
C ALA A 128 9.26 14.18 0.65
N ALA A 129 9.96 13.07 0.41
CA ALA A 129 11.43 13.02 0.41
C ALA A 129 12.08 13.48 -0.90
N LYS A 130 11.44 13.22 -2.05
CA LYS A 130 12.01 13.48 -3.38
C LYS A 130 11.29 14.59 -4.14
N GLY A 131 10.03 14.85 -3.83
CA GLY A 131 9.16 15.76 -4.57
C GLY A 131 8.22 15.06 -5.54
N ILE A 132 7.13 15.74 -5.89
CA ILE A 132 6.04 15.19 -6.73
C ILE A 132 6.52 14.84 -8.14
N HIS A 133 7.50 15.57 -8.70
CA HIS A 133 8.00 15.35 -10.05
C HIS A 133 8.64 13.96 -10.25
N TRP A 134 9.15 13.32 -9.18
CA TRP A 134 9.68 11.95 -9.26
C TRP A 134 8.60 10.87 -9.21
N LEU A 135 7.43 11.18 -8.67
CA LEU A 135 6.27 10.28 -8.63
C LEU A 135 5.00 11.07 -8.92
N PRO A 136 4.80 11.53 -10.17
CA PRO A 136 3.65 12.34 -10.55
C PRO A 136 2.35 11.52 -10.52
N ASP A 137 1.21 12.21 -10.52
CA ASP A 137 -0.12 11.58 -10.37
C ASP A 137 -0.39 10.53 -11.45
N TYR A 138 -0.06 10.84 -12.71
CA TYR A 138 -0.22 9.90 -13.82
C TYR A 138 0.60 8.62 -13.63
N LYS A 139 1.76 8.69 -12.96
CA LYS A 139 2.62 7.52 -12.73
C LYS A 139 2.02 6.62 -11.65
N ILE A 140 1.49 7.17 -10.56
CA ILE A 140 0.75 6.37 -9.55
C ILE A 140 -0.46 5.71 -10.20
N TYR A 141 -1.22 6.48 -10.98
CA TYR A 141 -2.38 5.98 -11.68
C TYR A 141 -2.03 4.83 -12.65
N SER A 142 -0.94 4.98 -13.41
CA SER A 142 -0.42 3.95 -14.32
C SER A 142 0.07 2.69 -13.60
N ILE A 143 0.62 2.80 -12.39
CA ILE A 143 1.05 1.64 -11.59
C ILE A 143 -0.17 0.80 -11.18
N LEU A 144 -1.31 1.44 -10.95
CA LEU A 144 -2.58 0.79 -10.61
C LEU A 144 -3.38 0.34 -11.84
N SER A 145 -2.78 0.35 -13.04
CA SER A 145 -3.46 0.03 -14.31
C SER A 145 -3.97 -1.41 -14.40
N GLY A 146 -3.41 -2.34 -13.61
CA GLY A 146 -3.86 -3.74 -13.55
C GLY A 146 -5.25 -3.95 -12.92
N THR A 147 -5.94 -2.88 -12.53
CA THR A 147 -7.29 -2.92 -11.94
C THR A 147 -8.29 -2.22 -12.87
N SER A 148 -9.59 -2.50 -12.72
CA SER A 148 -10.64 -1.78 -13.43
C SER A 148 -10.77 -0.33 -12.95
N GLU A 149 -11.34 0.54 -13.78
CA GLU A 149 -11.63 1.95 -13.43
C GLU A 149 -12.50 2.05 -12.16
N ALA A 150 -13.57 1.24 -12.11
CA ALA A 150 -14.45 1.13 -10.95
C ALA A 150 -13.68 0.68 -9.70
N LYS A 151 -12.81 -0.32 -9.83
CA LYS A 151 -12.03 -0.84 -8.70
C LYS A 151 -11.03 0.17 -8.18
N ARG A 152 -10.33 0.92 -9.04
CA ARG A 152 -9.47 2.03 -8.61
C ARG A 152 -10.25 3.07 -7.81
N ALA A 153 -11.45 3.42 -8.27
CA ALA A 153 -12.28 4.40 -7.59
C ALA A 153 -12.69 3.93 -6.19
N LEU A 154 -13.09 2.66 -6.06
CA LEU A 154 -13.38 2.03 -4.77
C LEU A 154 -12.16 1.96 -3.85
N LEU A 155 -10.99 1.65 -4.42
CA LEU A 155 -9.73 1.60 -3.69
C LEU A 155 -9.37 2.96 -3.10
N PHE A 156 -9.39 4.03 -3.91
CA PHE A 156 -9.10 5.38 -3.42
C PHE A 156 -10.13 5.82 -2.36
N GLN A 157 -11.41 5.51 -2.58
CA GLN A 157 -12.46 5.84 -1.61
C GLN A 157 -12.26 5.14 -0.28
N SER A 158 -11.82 3.89 -0.29
CA SER A 158 -11.51 3.12 0.92
C SER A 158 -10.23 3.63 1.61
N LEU A 159 -9.21 4.04 0.84
CA LEU A 159 -7.98 4.60 1.40
C LEU A 159 -8.19 5.99 2.04
N LYS A 160 -9.20 6.76 1.61
CA LYS A 160 -9.57 8.04 2.25
C LYS A 160 -9.98 7.89 3.72
N GLU A 161 -10.41 6.71 4.13
CA GLU A 161 -10.79 6.41 5.52
C GLU A 161 -9.58 6.20 6.44
N ILE A 162 -8.37 6.05 5.88
CA ILE A 162 -7.14 5.86 6.64
C ILE A 162 -6.44 7.22 6.77
N PRO A 163 -6.38 7.82 7.98
CA PRO A 163 -5.98 9.22 8.16
C PRO A 163 -4.64 9.60 7.53
N ASP A 164 -3.65 8.71 7.61
CA ASP A 164 -2.30 9.03 7.17
C ASP A 164 -2.09 8.90 5.65
N VAL A 165 -2.98 8.22 4.93
CA VAL A 165 -2.94 8.11 3.45
C VAL A 165 -4.07 8.87 2.77
N LYS A 166 -4.99 9.46 3.55
CA LYS A 166 -6.19 10.16 3.07
C LYS A 166 -5.88 11.23 2.02
N ASP A 167 -4.86 12.04 2.24
CA ASP A 167 -4.53 13.14 1.33
C ASP A 167 -4.10 12.61 -0.05
N LEU A 168 -3.20 11.61 -0.08
CA LEU A 168 -2.76 11.00 -1.33
C LEU A 168 -3.93 10.30 -2.04
N ALA A 169 -4.78 9.58 -1.29
CA ALA A 169 -5.97 8.92 -1.84
C ALA A 169 -6.94 9.94 -2.46
N THR A 170 -7.14 11.09 -1.81
CA THR A 170 -7.98 12.18 -2.31
C THR A 170 -7.43 12.78 -3.59
N ILE A 171 -6.11 13.04 -3.65
CA ILE A 171 -5.45 13.53 -4.87
C ILE A 171 -5.66 12.53 -6.02
N MET A 172 -5.50 11.23 -5.77
CA MET A 172 -5.68 10.20 -6.79
C MET A 172 -7.13 10.04 -7.25
N GLN A 173 -8.10 10.14 -6.35
CA GLN A 173 -9.52 10.14 -6.71
C GLN A 173 -9.86 11.34 -7.60
N ASN A 174 -9.38 12.54 -7.25
CA ASN A 174 -9.61 13.75 -8.03
C ASN A 174 -8.93 13.67 -9.40
N TYR A 175 -7.72 13.11 -9.46
CA TYR A 175 -7.05 12.84 -10.73
C TYR A 175 -7.87 11.89 -11.62
N GLN A 176 -8.42 10.82 -11.04
CA GLN A 176 -9.30 9.89 -11.75
C GLN A 176 -10.56 10.58 -12.28
N PHE A 177 -11.22 11.41 -11.48
CA PHE A 177 -12.40 12.15 -11.93
C PHE A 177 -12.09 13.11 -13.08
N LYS A 178 -10.97 13.84 -13.01
CA LYS A 178 -10.53 14.71 -14.11
C LYS A 178 -10.33 13.91 -15.40
N LEU A 179 -9.67 12.75 -15.33
CA LEU A 179 -9.50 11.86 -16.47
C LEU A 179 -10.83 11.37 -17.05
N TRP A 180 -11.79 10.99 -16.20
CA TRP A 180 -13.12 10.59 -16.66
C TRP A 180 -13.84 11.74 -17.36
N ILE A 181 -13.80 12.96 -16.81
CA ILE A 181 -14.39 14.14 -17.45
C ILE A 181 -13.72 14.43 -18.80
N ASP A 182 -12.39 14.31 -18.88
CA ASP A 182 -11.65 14.55 -20.12
C ASP A 182 -11.92 13.48 -21.19
N ARG A 183 -12.28 12.26 -20.78
CA ARG A 183 -12.76 11.18 -21.66
C ARG A 183 -14.23 11.32 -22.06
N GLY A 184 -14.95 12.32 -21.54
CA GLY A 184 -16.37 12.54 -21.84
C GLY A 184 -17.33 11.70 -21.01
N GLU A 185 -16.88 11.09 -19.91
CA GLU A 185 -17.75 10.38 -18.99
C GLU A 185 -18.75 11.33 -18.32
N ILE A 186 -19.99 10.87 -18.15
CA ILE A 186 -21.09 11.60 -17.52
C ILE A 186 -21.59 10.85 -16.29
N PRO A 187 -22.32 11.49 -15.35
CA PRO A 187 -22.78 10.81 -14.14
C PRO A 187 -23.54 9.50 -14.40
N GLY A 188 -24.31 9.42 -15.49
CA GLY A 188 -25.01 8.18 -15.87
C GLY A 188 -24.09 7.03 -16.29
N THR A 189 -22.99 7.31 -16.99
CA THR A 189 -22.01 6.28 -17.37
C THR A 189 -21.21 5.83 -16.16
N VAL A 190 -20.80 6.76 -15.29
CA VAL A 190 -20.13 6.45 -14.03
C VAL A 190 -21.04 5.63 -13.10
N ALA A 191 -22.33 5.97 -12.98
CA ALA A 191 -23.28 5.18 -12.20
C ALA A 191 -23.37 3.73 -12.70
N THR A 192 -23.38 3.55 -14.03
CA THR A 192 -23.38 2.22 -14.67
C THR A 192 -22.07 1.47 -14.39
N MET A 193 -20.92 2.13 -14.54
CA MET A 193 -19.60 1.58 -14.23
C MET A 193 -19.48 1.15 -12.77
N MET A 194 -20.07 1.92 -11.85
CA MET A 194 -20.11 1.62 -10.41
C MET A 194 -21.21 0.61 -10.02
N ARG A 195 -21.91 0.04 -11.01
CA ARG A 195 -22.99 -0.96 -10.88
C ARG A 195 -24.14 -0.49 -9.98
N ILE A 196 -24.44 0.81 -10.02
CA ILE A 196 -25.55 1.41 -9.27
C ILE A 196 -26.87 1.11 -10.02
N PRO A 197 -27.86 0.43 -9.39
CA PRO A 197 -29.15 0.17 -10.02
C PRO A 197 -29.91 1.46 -10.30
N LYS A 198 -30.58 1.54 -11.46
CA LYS A 198 -31.41 2.71 -11.83
C LYS A 198 -32.72 2.81 -11.03
N SER A 199 -33.18 1.73 -10.39
CA SER A 199 -34.56 1.59 -9.90
C SER A 199 -34.73 1.48 -8.38
N LYS A 200 -33.67 1.61 -7.57
CA LYS A 200 -33.79 1.50 -6.11
C LYS A 200 -33.83 2.86 -5.43
N PRO A 201 -34.80 3.12 -4.52
CA PRO A 201 -34.80 4.33 -3.72
C PRO A 201 -33.55 4.38 -2.83
N LEU A 202 -33.16 5.61 -2.49
CA LEU A 202 -31.96 5.99 -1.77
C LEU A 202 -31.98 5.51 -0.30
N ASN A 203 -31.99 4.20 -0.05
CA ASN A 203 -31.76 3.66 1.30
C ASN A 203 -30.27 3.34 1.48
N THR A 204 -29.63 4.33 2.09
CA THR A 204 -28.20 4.56 2.27
C THR A 204 -27.57 3.64 3.31
N GLU A 205 -27.45 2.36 3.00
CA GLU A 205 -26.33 1.59 3.57
C GLU A 205 -25.05 2.15 2.95
N PHE A 206 -23.99 2.41 3.74
CA PHE A 206 -22.76 3.12 3.34
C PHE A 206 -22.05 2.42 2.17
N ASN A 207 -22.56 2.62 0.96
CA ASN A 207 -22.04 2.02 -0.26
C ASN A 207 -21.15 3.06 -0.96
N PRO A 208 -19.84 2.79 -1.06
CA PRO A 208 -18.84 3.73 -1.55
C PRO A 208 -19.09 4.10 -3.01
N SER A 209 -19.77 3.25 -3.78
CA SER A 209 -20.17 3.57 -5.15
C SER A 209 -21.03 4.83 -5.25
N TYR A 210 -22.00 5.00 -4.34
CA TYR A 210 -22.84 6.21 -4.33
C TYR A 210 -22.03 7.45 -3.94
N LYS A 211 -21.11 7.31 -2.98
CA LYS A 211 -20.23 8.41 -2.57
C LYS A 211 -19.32 8.85 -3.72
N ILE A 212 -18.76 7.89 -4.46
CA ILE A 212 -17.94 8.15 -5.65
C ILE A 212 -18.76 8.87 -6.72
N LEU A 213 -20.00 8.41 -6.99
CA LEU A 213 -20.89 9.05 -7.96
C LEU A 213 -21.26 10.49 -7.54
N GLU A 214 -21.55 10.70 -6.25
CA GLU A 214 -21.85 12.02 -5.69
C GLU A 214 -20.68 12.97 -5.87
N ASP A 215 -19.48 12.57 -5.44
CA ASP A 215 -18.27 13.39 -5.53
C ASP A 215 -17.89 13.66 -7.00
N PHE A 216 -18.01 12.66 -7.89
CA PHE A 216 -17.81 12.85 -9.32
C PHE A 216 -18.79 13.87 -9.94
N THR A 217 -20.07 13.79 -9.56
CA THR A 217 -21.10 14.69 -10.09
C THR A 217 -20.85 16.14 -9.69
N LYS A 218 -20.35 16.37 -8.47
CA LYS A 218 -19.93 17.71 -8.02
C LYS A 218 -18.79 18.26 -8.88
N GLU A 219 -17.78 17.46 -9.16
CA GLU A 219 -16.66 17.91 -10.00
C GLU A 219 -17.05 18.10 -11.47
N PHE A 220 -17.91 17.24 -11.99
CA PHE A 220 -18.44 17.35 -13.35
C PHE A 220 -19.23 18.66 -13.55
N THR A 221 -20.11 18.99 -12.60
CA THR A 221 -20.92 20.21 -12.64
C THR A 221 -20.07 21.47 -12.43
N GLY A 222 -19.12 21.45 -11.50
CA GLY A 222 -18.16 22.53 -11.30
C GLY A 222 -17.38 22.88 -12.57
N LYS A 223 -16.85 21.87 -13.28
CA LYS A 223 -16.10 22.08 -14.54
C LYS A 223 -16.98 22.54 -15.71
N LYS A 224 -18.27 22.19 -15.72
CA LYS A 224 -19.22 22.70 -16.73
C LYS A 224 -19.46 24.21 -16.54
N LEU A 225 -19.62 24.66 -15.29
CA LEU A 225 -19.82 26.08 -14.97
C LEU A 225 -18.60 26.95 -15.31
N THR A 226 -17.39 26.47 -15.04
CA THR A 226 -16.17 27.23 -15.38
C THR A 226 -16.00 27.42 -16.88
N ARG A 227 -16.23 26.36 -17.68
CA ARG A 227 -16.21 26.46 -19.15
C ARG A 227 -17.21 27.49 -19.69
N SER A 228 -18.42 27.53 -19.14
CA SER A 228 -19.44 28.51 -19.55
C SER A 228 -19.08 29.96 -19.16
N THR A 229 -18.28 30.16 -18.11
CA THR A 229 -17.88 31.50 -17.65
C THR A 229 -16.68 32.04 -18.42
N THR A 230 -15.73 31.19 -18.81
CA THR A 230 -14.53 31.59 -19.59
C THR A 230 -14.85 31.95 -21.04
N MET A 231 -16.00 31.52 -21.58
CA MET A 231 -16.42 31.83 -22.96
C MET A 231 -17.28 33.10 -23.06
N ARG A 232 -17.39 33.90 -21.99
CA ARG A 232 -18.17 35.14 -21.94
C ARG A 232 -17.24 36.34 -21.82
#